data_AF-A0A7S3D9L8-F1
#
_entry.id   AF-A0A7S3D9L8-F1
#
_cell.length_a   1.000
_cell.length_b   1.000
_cell.length_c   1.000
_cell.angle_alpha   90.00
_cell.angle_beta   90.00
_cell.angle_gamma   90.00
#
_symmetry.space_group_name_H-M   'P 1'
#
loop_
_entity.id
_entity.type
_entity.pdbx_description
1 polymer ?
#
loop_
_entity_poly.entity_id
_entity_poly.type
_entity_poly.pdbx_seq_one_letter_code
_entity_poly.pdbx_strand_id
1 'polypeptide(L)'
;GEEAPESSPLPDISFEEQLDPFRRLLMVRAWREDRTMLAASSYIGASLGQKYLQDVPLKLDEVISETSATCPIVFLLSPGSDPTAAIDAHVRKLKKRVLRISMGQGQEIQARKYISQALADGSWVLLQNCHLGLGFLSELQVQLTTIAAAAEEESKGVEVTPAQGEEGEKGGDGK
;
A
#
# COMPACT_ATOMS: atom_id res chain seq x y z
N GLY A 1 29.05 33.24 -8.69
CA GLY A 1 29.49 32.00 -8.01
C GLY A 1 29.18 30.85 -8.93
N GLU A 2 30.01 29.81 -8.93
CA GLU A 2 29.75 28.59 -9.74
C GLU A 2 28.35 28.03 -9.48
N GLU A 3 27.74 27.43 -10.50
CA GLU A 3 26.35 26.95 -10.46
C GLU A 3 26.14 25.68 -9.62
N ALA A 4 27.21 24.92 -9.31
CA ALA A 4 27.13 23.64 -8.59
C ALA A 4 28.33 23.37 -7.64
N PRO A 5 28.57 24.23 -6.63
CA PRO A 5 29.72 24.11 -5.72
C PRO A 5 29.71 22.82 -4.89
N GLU A 6 28.57 22.18 -4.66
CA GLU A 6 28.50 20.87 -3.99
C GLU A 6 29.11 19.73 -4.82
N SER A 7 29.27 19.94 -6.12
CA SER A 7 29.92 19.02 -7.06
C SER A 7 31.35 19.43 -7.42
N SER A 8 31.79 20.61 -6.97
CA SER A 8 33.14 21.09 -7.22
C SER A 8 34.17 20.29 -6.40
N PRO A 9 35.38 20.06 -6.95
CA PRO A 9 36.47 19.46 -6.19
C PRO A 9 36.83 20.40 -5.03
N LEU A 10 37.19 19.82 -3.90
CA LEU A 10 37.65 20.63 -2.77
C LEU A 10 39.03 21.21 -3.09
N PRO A 11 39.34 22.43 -2.63
CA PRO A 11 40.61 23.09 -2.95
C PRO A 11 41.85 22.35 -2.40
N ASP A 12 41.69 21.42 -1.45
CA ASP A 12 42.74 20.54 -0.96
C ASP A 12 42.36 19.06 -1.21
N ILE A 13 43.15 18.42 -2.07
CA ILE A 13 42.98 17.01 -2.49
C ILE A 13 43.07 16.07 -1.27
N SER A 14 43.85 16.43 -0.26
CA SER A 14 44.02 15.67 0.99
C SER A 14 42.71 15.58 1.79
N PHE A 15 41.87 16.62 1.69
CA PHE A 15 40.55 16.65 2.32
C PHE A 15 39.54 15.81 1.53
N GLU A 16 39.66 15.77 0.20
CA GLU A 16 38.73 15.04 -0.67
C GLU A 16 38.86 13.52 -0.51
N GLU A 17 40.07 12.99 -0.30
CA GLU A 17 40.30 11.56 -0.04
C GLU A 17 39.77 11.09 1.33
N GLN A 18 39.62 12.01 2.30
CA GLN A 18 39.12 11.72 3.65
C GLN A 18 37.62 12.00 3.82
N LEU A 19 37.00 12.66 2.84
CA LEU A 19 35.61 13.06 2.90
C LEU A 19 34.68 11.96 2.37
N ASP A 20 34.11 11.20 3.29
CA ASP A 20 33.00 10.33 2.93
C ASP A 20 31.76 11.16 2.49
N PRO A 21 30.84 10.54 1.72
CA PRO A 21 29.64 11.22 1.23
C PRO A 21 28.79 11.88 2.34
N PHE A 22 28.80 11.36 3.56
CA PHE A 22 28.06 11.92 4.68
C PHE A 22 28.72 13.21 5.21
N ARG A 23 30.05 13.21 5.39
CA ARG A 23 30.82 14.41 5.76
C ARG A 23 30.68 15.50 4.71
N ARG A 24 30.60 15.14 3.41
CA ARG A 24 30.34 16.10 2.32
C ARG A 24 28.99 16.79 2.47
N LEU A 25 27.94 16.02 2.77
CA LEU A 25 26.61 16.56 3.06
C LEU A 25 26.63 17.52 4.26
N LEU A 26 27.31 17.16 5.35
CA LEU A 26 27.42 18.02 6.53
C LEU A 26 28.11 19.35 6.22
N MET A 27 29.18 19.33 5.41
CA MET A 27 29.87 20.55 4.98
C MET A 27 28.99 21.44 4.11
N VAL A 28 28.31 20.87 3.11
CA VAL A 28 27.37 21.63 2.26
C VAL A 28 26.27 22.25 3.11
N ARG A 29 25.68 21.50 4.04
CA ARG A 29 24.66 22.02 4.96
C ARG A 29 25.19 23.18 5.82
N ALA A 30 26.43 23.11 6.28
CA ALA A 30 27.03 24.13 7.15
C ALA A 30 27.36 25.44 6.43
N TRP A 31 27.69 25.40 5.13
CA TRP A 31 28.14 26.58 4.37
C TRP A 31 27.16 27.05 3.28
N ARG A 32 26.31 26.16 2.78
CA ARG A 32 25.44 26.33 1.60
C ARG A 32 24.12 25.61 1.83
N GLU A 33 23.35 26.10 2.81
CA GLU A 33 22.08 25.47 3.22
C GLU A 33 21.10 25.29 2.03
N ASP A 34 21.12 26.21 1.06
CA ASP A 34 20.33 26.17 -0.16
C ASP A 34 20.57 24.92 -1.04
N ARG A 35 21.73 24.27 -0.89
CA ARG A 35 22.10 23.04 -1.64
C ARG A 35 21.97 21.76 -0.84
N THR A 36 21.49 21.86 0.40
CA THR A 36 21.37 20.68 1.29
C THR A 36 20.56 19.56 0.64
N MET A 37 19.48 19.89 -0.07
CA MET A 37 18.65 18.90 -0.77
C MET A 37 19.43 18.14 -1.84
N LEU A 38 20.22 18.84 -2.67
CA LEU A 38 21.01 18.23 -3.74
C LEU A 38 22.15 17.38 -3.18
N ALA A 39 22.82 17.86 -2.13
CA ALA A 39 23.84 17.08 -1.42
C ALA A 39 23.24 15.84 -0.75
N ALA A 40 22.03 15.94 -0.20
CA ALA A 40 21.33 14.81 0.42
C ALA A 40 20.93 13.76 -0.63
N SER A 41 20.42 14.18 -1.79
CA SER A 41 20.17 13.28 -2.92
C SER A 41 21.45 12.57 -3.36
N SER A 42 22.57 13.30 -3.49
CA SER A 42 23.86 12.70 -3.85
C SER A 42 24.31 11.67 -2.82
N TYR A 43 24.16 11.97 -1.51
CA TYR A 43 24.47 11.06 -0.42
C TYR A 43 23.61 9.79 -0.45
N ILE A 44 22.29 9.92 -0.65
CA ILE A 44 21.36 8.79 -0.76
C ILE A 44 21.73 7.92 -1.97
N GLY A 45 22.02 8.54 -3.11
CA GLY A 45 22.43 7.85 -4.33
C GLY A 45 23.74 7.06 -4.16
N ALA A 46 24.70 7.60 -3.40
CA ALA A 46 25.96 6.93 -3.09
C ALA A 46 25.80 5.81 -2.05
N SER A 47 24.95 6.00 -1.04
CA SER A 47 24.83 5.09 0.11
C SER A 47 23.83 3.95 -0.12
N LEU A 48 22.70 4.24 -0.74
CA LEU A 48 21.60 3.30 -0.94
C LEU A 48 21.42 2.91 -2.42
N GLY A 49 21.96 3.73 -3.33
CA GLY A 49 21.88 3.52 -4.78
C GLY A 49 20.86 4.44 -5.47
N GLN A 50 21.07 4.65 -6.76
CA GLN A 50 20.29 5.61 -7.57
C GLN A 50 18.78 5.30 -7.63
N LYS A 51 18.37 4.04 -7.41
CA LYS A 51 16.95 3.65 -7.37
C LYS A 51 16.13 4.38 -6.29
N TYR A 52 16.77 4.84 -5.22
CA TYR A 52 16.11 5.58 -4.13
C TYR A 52 15.98 7.09 -4.42
N LEU A 53 16.49 7.55 -5.57
CA LEU A 53 16.31 8.92 -6.07
C LEU A 53 15.26 9.00 -7.18
N GLN A 54 14.81 7.85 -7.68
CA GLN A 54 13.85 7.80 -8.76
C GLN A 54 12.43 7.94 -8.21
N ASP A 55 11.62 8.75 -8.90
CA ASP A 55 10.19 8.80 -8.63
C ASP A 55 9.56 7.44 -8.94
N VAL A 56 8.85 6.87 -7.97
CA VAL A 56 8.10 5.62 -8.16
C VAL A 56 6.66 5.99 -8.54
N PRO A 57 6.22 5.74 -9.79
CA PRO A 57 4.85 6.01 -10.18
C PRO A 57 3.89 5.07 -9.44
N LEU A 58 2.76 5.60 -8.99
CA LEU A 58 1.70 4.79 -8.38
C LEU A 58 1.09 3.85 -9.44
N LYS A 59 1.24 2.54 -9.22
CA LYS A 59 0.62 1.51 -10.06
C LYS A 59 -0.51 0.84 -9.30
N LEU A 60 -1.73 1.29 -9.56
CA LEU A 60 -2.93 0.84 -8.84
C LEU A 60 -3.13 -0.69 -8.91
N ASP A 61 -2.86 -1.31 -10.05
CA ASP A 61 -3.00 -2.76 -10.21
C ASP A 61 -2.03 -3.54 -9.31
N GLU A 62 -0.79 -3.04 -9.11
CA GLU A 62 0.18 -3.67 -8.20
C GLU A 62 -0.26 -3.51 -6.74
N VAL A 63 -0.66 -2.30 -6.34
CA VAL A 63 -1.20 -2.05 -5.00
C VAL A 63 -2.38 -2.96 -4.70
N ILE A 64 -3.34 -3.08 -5.62
CA ILE A 64 -4.52 -3.93 -5.42
C ILE A 64 -4.14 -5.42 -5.31
N SER A 65 -3.10 -5.86 -6.00
CA SER A 65 -2.65 -7.26 -5.92
C SER A 65 -2.03 -7.63 -4.57
N GLU A 66 -1.56 -6.64 -3.81
CA GLU A 66 -0.94 -6.82 -2.50
C GLU A 66 -1.94 -6.70 -1.33
N THR A 67 -3.20 -6.37 -1.59
CA THR A 67 -4.23 -6.20 -0.56
C THR A 67 -5.16 -7.41 -0.46
N SER A 68 -5.83 -7.52 0.68
CA SER A 68 -6.91 -8.46 0.95
C SER A 68 -8.23 -7.73 1.22
N ALA A 69 -9.33 -8.47 1.29
CA ALA A 69 -10.65 -7.92 1.64
C ALA A 69 -10.71 -7.28 3.03
N THR A 70 -9.78 -7.63 3.94
CA THR A 70 -9.67 -7.06 5.29
C THR A 70 -8.60 -5.97 5.40
N CYS A 71 -7.84 -5.73 4.32
CA CYS A 71 -6.83 -4.68 4.24
C CYS A 71 -7.32 -3.55 3.30
N PRO A 72 -7.94 -2.49 3.84
CA PRO A 72 -8.48 -1.40 3.03
C PRO A 72 -7.37 -0.53 2.43
N ILE A 73 -7.59 -0.04 1.21
CA ILE A 73 -6.69 0.91 0.53
C ILE A 73 -7.08 2.34 0.88
N VAL A 74 -6.12 3.13 1.36
CA VAL A 74 -6.32 4.55 1.67
C VAL A 74 -5.57 5.41 0.66
N PHE A 75 -6.28 6.28 -0.04
CA PHE A 75 -5.69 7.23 -0.98
C PHE A 75 -5.48 8.59 -0.31
N LEU A 76 -4.22 9.03 -0.22
CA LEU A 76 -3.86 10.37 0.20
C LEU A 76 -3.75 11.26 -1.03
N LEU A 77 -4.69 12.19 -1.19
CA LEU A 77 -4.86 12.96 -2.42
C LEU A 77 -4.29 14.37 -2.26
N SER A 78 -3.52 14.81 -3.25
CA SER A 78 -3.23 16.22 -3.46
C SER A 78 -4.39 16.90 -4.21
N PRO A 79 -4.56 18.23 -4.09
CA PRO A 79 -5.57 18.96 -4.85
C PRO A 79 -5.49 18.63 -6.35
N GLY A 80 -6.63 18.31 -6.96
CA GLY A 80 -6.71 17.96 -8.39
C GLY A 80 -6.39 16.51 -8.74
N SER A 81 -5.99 15.67 -7.78
CA SER A 81 -5.81 14.23 -7.98
C SER A 81 -7.06 13.45 -7.55
N ASP A 82 -7.63 12.63 -8.45
CA ASP A 82 -8.75 11.74 -8.15
C ASP A 82 -8.54 10.34 -8.79
N PRO A 83 -8.35 9.27 -7.99
CA PRO A 83 -8.13 7.91 -8.48
C PRO A 83 -9.42 7.19 -8.90
N THR A 84 -10.60 7.80 -8.75
CA THR A 84 -11.91 7.15 -8.91
C THR A 84 -12.06 6.47 -10.27
N ALA A 85 -11.61 7.11 -11.36
CA ALA A 85 -11.71 6.54 -12.71
C ALA A 85 -10.83 5.28 -12.89
N ALA A 86 -9.63 5.28 -12.30
CA ALA A 86 -8.73 4.12 -12.34
C ALA A 86 -9.29 2.96 -11.51
N ILE A 87 -9.87 3.25 -10.34
CA ILE A 87 -10.55 2.27 -9.50
C ILE A 87 -11.74 1.66 -10.25
N ASP A 88 -12.57 2.48 -10.90
CA ASP A 88 -13.68 2.00 -11.72
C ASP A 88 -13.23 1.06 -12.83
N ALA A 89 -12.18 1.45 -13.55
CA ALA A 89 -11.63 0.63 -14.61
C ALA A 89 -11.14 -0.73 -14.07
N HIS A 90 -10.46 -0.75 -12.93
CA HIS A 90 -10.00 -1.99 -12.29
C HIS A 90 -11.18 -2.89 -11.88
N VAL A 91 -12.16 -2.35 -11.15
CA VAL A 91 -13.29 -3.14 -10.64
C VAL A 91 -14.18 -3.68 -11.78
N ARG A 92 -14.29 -2.94 -12.89
CA ARG A 92 -14.94 -3.42 -14.12
C ARG A 92 -14.22 -4.62 -14.73
N LYS A 93 -12.88 -4.67 -14.75
CA LYS A 93 -12.12 -5.84 -15.20
C LYS A 93 -12.46 -7.09 -14.37
N LEU A 94 -12.71 -6.91 -13.08
CA LEU A 94 -13.13 -7.98 -12.16
C LEU A 94 -14.61 -8.36 -12.27
N LYS A 95 -15.39 -7.71 -13.16
CA LYS A 95 -16.86 -7.87 -13.27
C LYS A 95 -17.59 -7.65 -11.94
N LYS A 96 -17.03 -6.81 -11.07
CA LYS A 96 -17.61 -6.42 -9.79
C LYS A 96 -18.21 -5.02 -9.89
N ARG A 97 -18.96 -4.61 -8.86
CA ARG A 97 -19.50 -3.26 -8.74
C ARG A 97 -18.80 -2.48 -7.64
N VAL A 98 -18.83 -1.16 -7.76
CA VAL A 98 -18.38 -0.23 -6.72
C VAL A 98 -19.60 0.50 -6.14
N LEU A 99 -19.79 0.37 -4.83
CA LEU A 99 -20.74 1.15 -4.03
C LEU A 99 -20.02 2.42 -3.57
N ARG A 100 -20.56 3.59 -3.92
CA ARG A 100 -19.92 4.88 -3.64
C ARG A 100 -20.70 5.68 -2.61
N ILE A 101 -19.99 6.28 -1.67
CA ILE A 101 -20.57 7.23 -0.72
C ILE A 101 -19.55 8.31 -0.38
N SER A 102 -19.98 9.57 -0.41
CA SER A 102 -19.20 10.67 0.17
C SER A 102 -19.54 10.76 1.64
N MET A 103 -18.55 10.64 2.50
CA MET A 103 -18.71 10.81 3.94
C MET A 103 -19.02 12.28 4.27
N GLY A 104 -19.73 12.45 5.38
CA GLY A 104 -20.28 13.71 5.87
C GLY A 104 -21.35 13.40 6.90
N GLN A 105 -21.98 14.44 7.45
CA GLN A 105 -22.98 14.29 8.50
C GLN A 105 -24.13 13.37 8.06
N GLY A 106 -24.39 12.31 8.83
CA GLY A 106 -25.51 11.39 8.62
C GLY A 106 -25.30 10.33 7.54
N GLN A 107 -24.12 10.25 6.94
CA GLN A 107 -23.79 9.27 5.89
C GLN A 107 -23.38 7.90 6.46
N GLU A 108 -23.13 7.81 7.76
CA GLU A 108 -22.61 6.62 8.42
C GLU A 108 -23.61 5.46 8.37
N ILE A 109 -24.92 5.75 8.35
CA ILE A 109 -25.97 4.71 8.26
C ILE A 109 -25.89 4.00 6.90
N GLN A 110 -25.78 4.78 5.81
CA GLN A 110 -25.67 4.23 4.47
C GLN A 110 -24.31 3.57 4.24
N ALA A 111 -23.23 4.13 4.80
CA ALA A 111 -21.90 3.55 4.75
C ALA A 111 -21.89 2.14 5.36
N ARG A 112 -22.47 1.95 6.55
CA ARG A 112 -22.63 0.62 7.19
C ARG A 112 -23.37 -0.36 6.30
N LYS A 113 -24.45 0.07 5.67
CA LYS A 113 -25.21 -0.77 4.73
C LYS A 113 -24.34 -1.23 3.56
N TYR A 114 -23.53 -0.33 2.97
CA TYR A 114 -22.62 -0.68 1.88
C TYR A 114 -21.51 -1.64 2.32
N ILE A 115 -20.93 -1.44 3.51
CA ILE A 115 -19.95 -2.37 4.07
C ILE A 115 -20.56 -3.75 4.26
N SER A 116 -21.72 -3.87 4.91
CA SER A 116 -22.39 -5.17 5.12
C SER A 116 -22.72 -5.87 3.81
N GLN A 117 -23.14 -5.11 2.79
CA GLN A 117 -23.41 -5.64 1.47
C GLN A 117 -22.13 -6.15 0.79
N ALA A 118 -21.05 -5.38 0.83
CA ALA A 118 -19.75 -5.75 0.28
C ALA A 118 -19.13 -6.98 0.97
N LEU A 119 -19.33 -7.12 2.28
CA LEU A 119 -18.92 -8.32 3.02
C LEU A 119 -19.69 -9.56 2.54
N ALA A 120 -20.95 -9.41 2.12
CA ALA A 120 -21.78 -10.54 1.68
C ALA A 120 -21.55 -10.93 0.20
N ASP A 121 -21.36 -9.95 -0.69
CA ASP A 121 -21.32 -10.19 -2.14
C ASP A 121 -19.96 -9.90 -2.80
N GLY A 122 -18.97 -9.45 -2.01
CA GLY A 122 -17.63 -9.12 -2.50
C GLY A 122 -17.56 -7.88 -3.38
N SER A 123 -18.56 -7.00 -3.34
CA SER A 123 -18.54 -5.67 -3.98
C SER A 123 -17.45 -4.78 -3.38
N TRP A 124 -17.05 -3.75 -4.12
CA TRP A 124 -16.13 -2.74 -3.63
C TRP A 124 -16.90 -1.59 -3.00
N VAL A 125 -16.37 -0.99 -1.94
CA VAL A 125 -16.91 0.24 -1.33
C VAL A 125 -15.88 1.35 -1.47
N LEU A 126 -16.29 2.46 -2.06
CA LEU A 126 -15.48 3.67 -2.16
C LEU A 126 -16.05 4.75 -1.23
N LEU A 127 -15.31 5.01 -0.15
CA LEU A 127 -15.61 6.07 0.82
C LEU A 127 -14.87 7.35 0.39
N GLN A 128 -15.60 8.27 -0.25
CA GLN A 128 -15.07 9.57 -0.63
C GLN A 128 -15.12 10.51 0.58
N ASN A 129 -14.20 11.49 0.65
CA ASN A 129 -14.12 12.46 1.75
C ASN A 129 -14.11 11.78 3.14
N CYS A 130 -13.49 10.61 3.26
CA CYS A 130 -13.57 9.77 4.45
C CYS A 130 -13.03 10.46 5.73
N HIS A 131 -12.18 11.48 5.58
CA HIS A 131 -11.71 12.35 6.65
C HIS A 131 -12.84 13.10 7.38
N LEU A 132 -14.02 13.25 6.77
CA LEU A 132 -15.22 13.82 7.41
C LEU A 132 -15.99 12.81 8.27
N GLY A 133 -15.60 11.53 8.26
CA GLY A 133 -16.29 10.43 8.93
C GLY A 133 -15.39 9.60 9.85
N LEU A 134 -14.45 10.24 10.56
CA LEU A 134 -13.42 9.54 11.36
C LEU A 134 -14.01 8.56 12.40
N GLY A 135 -15.13 8.90 13.03
CA GLY A 135 -15.80 7.99 13.98
C GLY A 135 -16.24 6.68 13.34
N PHE A 136 -16.78 6.75 12.12
CA PHE A 136 -17.15 5.57 11.34
C PHE A 136 -15.91 4.79 10.88
N LEU A 137 -14.81 5.46 10.51
CA LEU A 137 -13.58 4.76 10.14
C LEU A 137 -12.97 3.97 11.31
N SER A 138 -13.04 4.51 12.53
CA SER A 138 -12.61 3.80 13.74
C SER A 138 -13.45 2.54 13.99
N GLU A 139 -14.78 2.65 13.86
CA GLU A 139 -15.68 1.50 13.93
C GLU A 139 -15.37 0.45 12.86
N LEU A 140 -15.18 0.88 11.61
CA LEU A 140 -14.85 0.02 10.49
C LEU A 140 -13.51 -0.70 10.69
N GLN A 141 -12.50 -0.01 11.23
CA GLN A 141 -11.20 -0.62 11.55
C GLN A 141 -11.36 -1.76 12.54
N VAL A 142 -12.13 -1.55 13.63
CA VAL A 142 -12.38 -2.60 14.63
C VAL A 142 -13.09 -3.78 13.97
N GLN A 143 -14.13 -3.52 13.18
CA GLN A 143 -14.88 -4.57 12.47
C GLN A 143 -13.98 -5.39 11.54
N LEU A 144 -13.17 -4.76 10.69
CA LEU A 144 -12.26 -5.44 9.76
C LEU A 144 -11.18 -6.24 10.49
N THR A 145 -10.66 -5.72 11.60
CA THR A 145 -9.65 -6.41 12.42
C THR A 145 -10.24 -7.68 13.04
N THR A 146 -11.48 -7.62 13.55
CA THR A 146 -12.17 -8.80 14.08
C THR A 146 -12.39 -9.86 13.00
N ILE A 147 -12.79 -9.45 11.79
CA ILE A 147 -13.00 -10.36 10.66
C ILE A 147 -11.67 -11.02 10.24
N ALA A 148 -10.58 -10.24 10.18
CA ALA A 148 -9.26 -10.76 9.84
C ALA A 148 -8.78 -11.83 10.83
N ALA A 149 -8.93 -11.56 12.14
CA ALA A 149 -8.56 -12.51 13.18
C ALA A 149 -9.38 -13.82 13.11
N ALA A 150 -10.69 -13.72 12.85
CA ALA A 150 -11.54 -14.90 12.70
C ALA A 150 -11.14 -15.77 11.49
N ALA A 151 -10.77 -15.15 10.37
CA ALA A 151 -10.33 -15.86 9.17
C ALA A 151 -9.00 -16.62 9.38
N GLU A 152 -8.09 -16.07 10.19
CA GLU A 152 -6.83 -16.75 10.53
C GLU A 152 -7.05 -18.00 11.40
N GLU A 153 -7.99 -17.94 12.35
CA GLU A 153 -8.34 -19.09 13.19
C GLU A 153 -8.99 -20.23 12.38
N GLU A 154 -9.90 -19.91 11.45
CA GLU A 154 -10.48 -20.91 10.54
C GLU A 154 -9.42 -21.59 9.66
N SER A 155 -8.40 -20.85 9.22
CA SER A 155 -7.31 -21.42 8.40
C SER A 155 -6.42 -22.41 9.17
N LYS A 156 -6.35 -22.30 10.51
CA LYS A 156 -5.57 -23.18 11.38
C LYS A 156 -6.33 -24.42 11.84
N GLY A 157 -7.66 -24.40 11.78
CA GLY A 157 -8.54 -25.49 12.25
C GLY A 157 -8.69 -26.68 11.31
N VAL A 158 -8.07 -26.65 10.11
CA VAL A 158 -8.17 -27.73 9.11
C VAL A 158 -6.95 -28.66 9.21
N GLU A 159 -6.85 -29.43 10.30
CA GLU A 159 -5.92 -30.57 10.38
C GLU A 159 -6.65 -31.84 9.90
N VAL A 160 -6.27 -32.33 8.73
CA VAL A 160 -6.93 -33.43 8.01
C VAL A 160 -6.65 -34.77 8.68
N THR A 161 -7.69 -35.41 9.22
CA THR A 161 -7.67 -36.83 9.59
C THR A 161 -7.44 -37.71 8.35
N PRO A 162 -6.47 -38.64 8.35
CA PRO A 162 -6.27 -39.52 7.20
C PRO A 162 -7.40 -40.54 7.12
N ALA A 163 -8.06 -40.59 5.96
CA ALA A 163 -9.07 -41.59 5.64
C ALA A 163 -8.44 -42.99 5.59
N GLN A 164 -9.00 -43.92 6.37
CA GLN A 164 -8.69 -45.34 6.28
C GLN A 164 -9.23 -45.89 4.95
N GLY A 165 -8.38 -46.61 4.22
CA GLY A 165 -8.74 -47.23 2.94
C GLY A 165 -9.71 -48.39 3.12
N GLU A 166 -10.81 -48.35 2.39
CA GLU A 166 -11.65 -49.52 2.13
C GLU A 166 -11.12 -50.23 0.87
N GLU A 167 -10.54 -51.42 1.06
CA GLU A 167 -10.24 -52.34 -0.03
C GLU A 167 -11.55 -52.91 -0.59
N GLY A 168 -11.71 -52.78 -1.91
CA GLY A 168 -12.91 -53.19 -2.62
C GLY A 168 -13.08 -54.70 -2.73
N GLU A 169 -14.22 -55.18 -2.26
CA GLU A 169 -14.76 -56.49 -2.60
C GLU A 169 -15.51 -56.38 -3.95
N LYS A 170 -14.97 -56.99 -5.01
CA LYS A 170 -15.73 -57.23 -6.25
C LYS A 170 -16.12 -58.70 -6.34
N GLY A 171 -17.37 -58.98 -5.97
CA GLY A 171 -18.14 -60.09 -6.51
C GLY A 171 -18.62 -59.79 -7.94
N GLY A 172 -18.71 -60.82 -8.78
CA GLY A 172 -19.20 -60.69 -10.15
C GLY A 172 -19.27 -62.04 -10.87
N ASP A 173 -20.46 -62.64 -10.79
CA ASP A 173 -20.91 -63.92 -11.33
C ASP A 173 -20.99 -64.00 -12.88
N GLY A 174 -20.83 -65.23 -13.38
CA GLY A 174 -21.58 -65.86 -14.48
C GLY A 174 -21.93 -65.09 -15.76
N LYS A 175 -21.31 -65.47 -16.88
CA LYS A 175 -21.87 -66.44 -17.85
C LYS A 175 -20.86 -66.76 -18.96
#